data_AF-A0A1E5PWY6-F1
#
_entry.id   AF-A0A1E5PWY6-F1
#
_cell.length_a   1.000
_cell.length_b   1.000
_cell.length_c   1.000
_cell.angle_alpha   90.00
_cell.angle_beta   90.00
_cell.angle_gamma   90.00
#
_symmetry.space_group_name_H-M   'P 1'
#
loop_
_entity.id
_entity.type
_entity.pdbx_description
1 polymer ?
#
loop_
_entity_poly.entity_id
_entity_poly.type
_entity_poly.pdbx_seq_one_letter_code
_entity_poly.pdbx_strand_id
1 'polypeptide(L)'
;MPNFPAAPDSAESPLPPSPQHPCTPPELTAATWDRAARRMLAKMLAEFAYEEIVSPVPAPAAAEDAWTLSLDDGSLLGFRARRRSYDSWQVNPDTFTLTPPAPSTQPPTAFGDPYAFLVRSRSLLGLDGATLGHLVRELSATLAADARIDHTALTADVLADLDYAHLEGHQTGHPWLVLNKGRIGLSSADVAAWAPEARTPQRLPWLAAHTSLAAYRGTAGLEEPARLYSAELDPVTRAGFDQALRDRGLDPFHYLYLPVHPWQWDEVVLPLFAPALASGALVPLPADPDVRLPQQSIRTFLNLTRPDRHSVKVPLSVFNTMVWRGLPSDRTLAAPAVTAWIHSLRDADPFLREECGVILLGEVASVTVRHPVYDALPEVPYQYKELLGAIWREPLTGRLAPGERARTLASLLHTDPRGRSFTAELVARSGLAPAAWLRRLFAALLPPLLRFLYRYGTVFSPHGENAIVIFDEHDVPVRLAVKDFVDDVNIAAEPLPELASLPDEARAVLLAEPADFLPQFIHSGLFVGVFRYLAALCEDRLGVPESEFWSLVRAEILRHQARFPELKDRYELFDLLGERIVRLCLNRNRLYEDGYRDRPARPRAVRHGTVPNPLYRP
;
A
#
# COMPACT_ATOMS: atom_id res chain seq x y z
N MET A 1 26.42 -19.61 20.05
CA MET A 1 26.12 -18.33 19.39
C MET A 1 26.43 -18.50 17.92
N PRO A 2 25.46 -18.37 16.99
CA PRO A 2 25.80 -18.23 15.59
C PRO A 2 26.24 -16.77 15.34
N ASN A 3 27.45 -16.60 14.82
CA ASN A 3 27.93 -15.33 14.29
C ASN A 3 27.02 -14.95 13.10
N PHE A 4 26.19 -13.93 13.26
CA PHE A 4 25.61 -13.23 12.13
C PHE A 4 26.71 -12.38 11.49
N PRO A 5 26.82 -12.34 10.15
CA PRO A 5 27.81 -11.49 9.51
C PRO A 5 27.54 -10.03 9.90
N ALA A 6 28.61 -9.29 10.16
CA ALA A 6 28.55 -7.83 10.23
C ALA A 6 27.89 -7.30 8.96
N ALA A 7 27.17 -6.17 9.08
CA ALA A 7 26.62 -5.47 7.92
C ALA A 7 27.71 -5.37 6.82
N PRO A 8 27.42 -5.71 5.56
CA PRO A 8 28.42 -5.63 4.51
C PRO A 8 28.92 -4.18 4.42
N ASP A 9 30.24 -4.01 4.36
CA ASP A 9 30.87 -2.73 4.05
C ASP A 9 30.21 -2.15 2.80
N SER A 10 29.72 -0.92 2.91
CA SER A 10 28.96 -0.16 1.91
C SER A 10 29.80 0.32 0.71
N ALA A 11 30.88 -0.38 0.37
CA ALA A 11 31.87 0.09 -0.60
C ALA A 11 31.80 -0.58 -1.99
N GLU A 12 30.99 -1.63 -2.20
CA GLU A 12 30.75 -2.17 -3.54
C GLU A 12 29.25 -2.12 -3.86
N SER A 13 28.85 -1.18 -4.72
CA SER A 13 27.56 -1.31 -5.41
C SER A 13 27.56 -2.65 -6.14
N PRO A 14 26.63 -3.58 -5.83
CA PRO A 14 26.53 -4.80 -6.61
C PRO A 14 26.23 -4.39 -8.05
N LEU A 15 27.20 -4.63 -8.95
CA LEU A 15 26.99 -4.48 -10.38
C LEU A 15 25.78 -5.36 -10.73
N PRO A 16 24.73 -4.82 -11.38
CA PRO A 16 23.63 -5.65 -11.82
C PRO A 16 24.19 -6.78 -12.69
N PRO A 17 23.71 -8.04 -12.53
CA PRO A 17 24.23 -9.15 -13.30
C PRO A 17 24.16 -8.80 -14.78
N SER A 18 25.31 -8.83 -15.46
CA SER A 18 25.38 -8.60 -16.89
C SER A 18 24.45 -9.60 -17.58
N PRO A 19 23.62 -9.19 -18.56
CA PRO A 19 22.73 -10.09 -19.28
C PRO A 19 23.45 -11.25 -19.98
N GLN A 20 24.79 -11.19 -20.06
CA GLN A 20 25.64 -12.22 -20.67
C GLN A 20 26.01 -13.38 -19.72
N HIS A 21 25.82 -13.24 -18.40
CA HIS A 21 26.13 -14.30 -17.43
C HIS A 21 24.99 -14.45 -16.40
N PRO A 22 24.14 -15.48 -16.52
CA PRO A 22 23.07 -15.71 -15.55
C PRO A 22 23.67 -16.09 -14.19
N CYS A 23 23.25 -15.40 -13.14
CA CYS A 23 23.67 -15.63 -11.76
C CYS A 23 22.44 -15.91 -10.88
N THR A 24 22.58 -16.82 -9.91
CA THR A 24 21.59 -16.93 -8.83
C THR A 24 21.83 -15.82 -7.82
N PRO A 25 20.84 -14.97 -7.50
CA PRO A 25 20.98 -13.96 -6.45
C PRO A 25 21.34 -14.59 -5.10
N PRO A 26 22.22 -13.97 -4.29
CA PRO A 26 22.69 -14.54 -3.02
C PRO A 26 21.57 -14.78 -2.00
N GLU A 27 20.45 -14.06 -2.11
CA GLU A 27 19.27 -14.23 -1.25
C GLU A 27 18.53 -15.56 -1.49
N LEU A 28 18.67 -16.18 -2.67
CA LEU A 28 17.94 -17.40 -3.04
C LEU A 28 18.71 -18.65 -2.57
N THR A 29 18.65 -18.91 -1.28
CA THR A 29 19.13 -20.16 -0.66
C THR A 29 17.95 -21.03 -0.22
N ALA A 30 18.17 -22.34 -0.05
CA ALA A 30 17.13 -23.26 0.44
C ALA A 30 16.56 -22.81 1.80
N ALA A 31 17.42 -22.37 2.73
CA ALA A 31 16.99 -21.94 4.07
C ALA A 31 16.10 -20.68 4.02
N THR A 32 16.50 -19.67 3.24
CA THR A 32 15.71 -18.43 3.08
C THR A 32 14.38 -18.73 2.38
N TRP A 33 14.42 -19.56 1.33
CA TRP A 33 13.24 -19.95 0.57
C TRP A 33 12.23 -20.74 1.42
N ASP A 34 12.68 -21.76 2.15
CA ASP A 34 11.82 -22.59 2.99
C ASP A 34 11.13 -21.77 4.08
N ARG A 35 11.83 -20.79 4.66
CA ARG A 35 11.27 -19.85 5.64
C ARG A 35 10.20 -18.95 5.01
N ALA A 36 10.47 -18.38 3.84
CA ALA A 36 9.51 -17.56 3.11
C ALA A 36 8.27 -18.38 2.72
N ALA A 37 8.47 -19.59 2.19
CA ALA A 37 7.43 -20.52 1.77
C ALA A 37 6.48 -20.90 2.92
N ARG A 38 7.03 -21.28 4.09
CA ARG A 38 6.22 -21.61 5.28
C ARG A 38 5.38 -20.44 5.79
N ARG A 39 5.98 -19.23 5.86
CA ARG A 39 5.24 -18.02 6.26
C ARG A 39 4.15 -17.67 5.25
N MET A 40 4.41 -17.84 3.96
CA MET A 40 3.42 -17.63 2.92
C MET A 40 2.27 -18.64 3.00
N LEU A 41 2.56 -19.93 3.24
CA LEU A 41 1.52 -20.93 3.45
C LEU A 41 0.64 -20.61 4.67
N ALA A 42 1.25 -20.15 5.77
CA ALA A 42 0.50 -19.68 6.94
C ALA A 42 -0.39 -18.48 6.62
N LYS A 43 0.11 -17.51 5.85
CA LYS A 43 -0.67 -16.36 5.36
C LYS A 43 -1.82 -16.81 4.45
N MET A 44 -1.57 -17.73 3.51
CA MET A 44 -2.59 -18.29 2.64
C MET A 44 -3.72 -18.91 3.45
N LEU A 45 -3.42 -19.81 4.38
CA LEU A 45 -4.44 -20.46 5.19
C LEU A 45 -5.17 -19.46 6.11
N ALA A 46 -4.45 -18.53 6.74
CA ALA A 46 -5.05 -17.54 7.62
C ALA A 46 -6.04 -16.63 6.88
N GLU A 47 -5.63 -16.08 5.75
CA GLU A 47 -6.43 -15.11 5.00
C GLU A 47 -7.50 -15.80 4.15
N PHE A 48 -7.24 -16.99 3.61
CA PHE A 48 -8.27 -17.78 2.93
C PHE A 48 -9.32 -18.29 3.91
N ALA A 49 -8.95 -18.69 5.13
CA ALA A 49 -9.93 -19.07 6.14
C ALA A 49 -10.69 -17.86 6.70
N TYR A 50 -10.05 -16.70 6.85
CA TYR A 50 -10.73 -15.44 7.18
C TYR A 50 -11.74 -15.06 6.10
N GLU A 51 -11.42 -15.23 4.81
CA GLU A 51 -12.33 -14.91 3.71
C GLU A 51 -13.32 -16.03 3.37
N GLU A 52 -13.37 -17.13 4.14
CA GLU A 52 -14.23 -18.31 3.86
C GLU A 52 -13.99 -18.90 2.45
N ILE A 53 -12.74 -18.85 1.99
CA ILE A 53 -12.25 -19.58 0.82
C ILE A 53 -11.94 -21.03 1.20
N VAL A 54 -11.44 -21.25 2.42
CA VAL A 54 -11.25 -22.58 3.02
C VAL A 54 -11.86 -22.64 4.41
N SER A 55 -12.21 -23.84 4.88
CA SER A 55 -12.86 -24.05 6.17
C SER A 55 -12.13 -25.12 6.99
N PRO A 56 -11.05 -24.75 7.71
CA PRO A 56 -10.36 -25.69 8.60
C PRO A 56 -11.27 -26.16 9.74
N VAL A 57 -11.11 -27.42 10.14
CA VAL A 57 -11.85 -28.04 11.26
C VAL A 57 -10.90 -28.45 12.39
N PRO A 58 -11.35 -28.47 13.66
CA PRO A 58 -10.52 -28.93 14.77
C PRO A 58 -10.00 -30.36 14.52
N ALA A 59 -8.72 -30.58 14.81
CA ALA A 59 -8.11 -31.90 14.64
C ALA A 59 -8.68 -32.90 15.67
N PRO A 60 -9.13 -34.11 15.25
CA PRO A 60 -9.68 -35.10 16.18
C PRO A 60 -8.67 -35.50 17.26
N ALA A 61 -9.09 -35.45 18.53
CA ALA A 61 -8.28 -35.87 19.69
C ALA A 61 -6.93 -35.15 19.87
N ALA A 62 -6.82 -33.90 19.39
CA ALA A 62 -5.62 -33.06 19.52
C ALA A 62 -5.84 -31.87 20.48
N ALA A 63 -4.78 -31.06 20.68
CA ALA A 63 -4.84 -29.83 21.46
C ALA A 63 -5.87 -28.82 20.88
N GLU A 64 -6.40 -27.92 21.71
CA GLU A 64 -7.44 -26.95 21.32
C GLU A 64 -7.03 -26.01 20.18
N ASP A 65 -5.73 -25.86 19.93
CA ASP A 65 -5.17 -25.04 18.86
C ASP A 65 -4.84 -25.83 17.58
N ALA A 66 -5.14 -27.13 17.52
CA ALA A 66 -4.83 -27.98 16.37
C ALA A 66 -6.00 -28.04 15.37
N TRP A 67 -5.68 -27.79 14.10
CA TRP A 67 -6.63 -27.72 13.00
C TRP A 67 -6.19 -28.61 11.84
N THR A 68 -7.17 -29.03 11.04
CA THR A 68 -6.95 -29.80 9.81
C THR A 68 -7.76 -29.25 8.66
N LEU A 69 -7.23 -29.39 7.46
CA LEU A 69 -7.90 -29.08 6.20
C LEU A 69 -7.78 -30.28 5.25
N SER A 70 -8.91 -30.78 4.77
CA SER A 70 -8.92 -31.85 3.77
C SER A 70 -8.55 -31.29 2.40
N LEU A 71 -7.62 -31.96 1.71
CA LEU A 71 -7.16 -31.61 0.37
C LEU A 71 -7.85 -32.49 -0.70
N ASP A 72 -7.72 -32.11 -1.97
CA ASP A 72 -8.43 -32.75 -3.10
C ASP A 72 -8.03 -34.21 -3.32
N ASP A 73 -6.80 -34.58 -2.95
CA ASP A 73 -6.28 -35.94 -3.05
C ASP A 73 -6.61 -36.81 -1.82
N GLY A 74 -7.44 -36.30 -0.91
CA GLY A 74 -7.83 -36.96 0.34
C GLY A 74 -6.79 -36.89 1.46
N SER A 75 -5.64 -36.24 1.25
CA SER A 75 -4.69 -35.97 2.32
C SER A 75 -5.22 -34.89 3.28
N LEU A 76 -4.73 -34.90 4.53
CA LEU A 76 -5.08 -33.91 5.54
C LEU A 76 -3.88 -33.01 5.84
N LEU A 77 -4.05 -31.71 5.65
CA LEU A 77 -3.08 -30.69 6.07
C LEU A 77 -3.38 -30.30 7.52
N GLY A 78 -2.51 -30.72 8.44
CA GLY A 78 -2.55 -30.36 9.86
C GLY A 78 -1.70 -29.13 10.17
N PHE A 79 -2.16 -28.28 11.09
CA PHE A 79 -1.45 -27.09 11.57
C PHE A 79 -2.00 -26.61 12.92
N ARG A 80 -1.26 -25.72 13.59
CA ARG A 80 -1.75 -25.01 14.78
C ARG A 80 -2.16 -23.59 14.45
N ALA A 81 -3.29 -23.15 14.99
CA ALA A 81 -3.78 -21.79 14.82
C ALA A 81 -4.63 -21.32 16.00
N ARG A 82 -4.63 -20.01 16.23
CA ARG A 82 -5.51 -19.33 17.17
C ARG A 82 -6.55 -18.51 16.41
N ARG A 83 -7.79 -18.55 16.90
CA ARG A 83 -8.86 -17.63 16.47
C ARG A 83 -8.66 -16.28 17.16
N ARG A 84 -8.82 -15.20 16.41
CA ARG A 84 -8.58 -13.81 16.82
C ARG A 84 -9.80 -12.95 16.50
N SER A 85 -9.77 -11.67 16.90
CA SER A 85 -10.87 -10.73 16.65
C SER A 85 -11.19 -10.60 15.15
N TYR A 86 -12.40 -10.15 14.85
CA TYR A 86 -12.98 -10.17 13.50
C TYR A 86 -13.02 -11.57 12.86
N ASP A 87 -13.12 -12.66 13.65
CA ASP A 87 -13.11 -14.03 13.13
C ASP A 87 -11.84 -14.42 12.36
N SER A 88 -10.72 -13.77 12.70
CA SER A 88 -9.47 -13.98 12.01
C SER A 88 -8.63 -15.11 12.57
N TRP A 89 -7.60 -15.48 11.82
CA TRP A 89 -6.74 -16.62 12.10
C TRP A 89 -5.29 -16.15 12.27
N GLN A 90 -4.64 -16.66 13.32
CA GLN A 90 -3.20 -16.59 13.46
C GLN A 90 -2.65 -18.01 13.35
N VAL A 91 -2.09 -18.35 12.19
CA VAL A 91 -1.55 -19.69 11.88
C VAL A 91 -0.06 -19.74 12.21
N ASN A 92 0.40 -20.81 12.89
CA ASN A 92 1.81 -20.99 13.20
C ASN A 92 2.56 -21.68 12.03
N PRO A 93 3.51 -20.99 11.36
CA PRO A 93 4.18 -21.51 10.16
C PRO A 93 5.07 -22.74 10.39
N ASP A 94 5.45 -23.02 11.63
CA ASP A 94 6.38 -24.11 11.96
C ASP A 94 5.67 -25.44 12.28
N THR A 95 4.34 -25.48 12.15
CA THR A 95 3.50 -26.59 12.64
C THR A 95 2.84 -27.42 11.55
N PHE A 96 3.14 -27.12 10.28
CA PHE A 96 2.51 -27.80 9.14
C PHE A 96 2.94 -29.27 9.03
N THR A 97 1.94 -30.15 8.95
CA THR A 97 2.12 -31.57 8.68
C THR A 97 1.16 -32.05 7.60
N LEU A 98 1.57 -32.99 6.76
CA LEU A 98 0.72 -33.62 5.76
C LEU A 98 0.50 -35.09 6.14
N THR A 99 -0.76 -35.47 6.36
CA THR A 99 -1.18 -36.85 6.58
C THR A 99 -1.68 -37.44 5.26
N PRO A 100 -1.12 -38.58 4.79
CA PRO A 100 -1.57 -39.22 3.55
C PRO A 100 -3.04 -39.69 3.61
N PRO A 101 -3.71 -39.86 2.45
CA PRO A 101 -5.09 -40.35 2.40
C PRO A 101 -5.19 -41.80 2.92
N ALA A 102 -6.33 -42.13 3.53
CA ALA A 102 -6.64 -43.51 3.91
C ALA A 102 -6.70 -44.42 2.66
N PRO A 103 -6.27 -45.69 2.74
CA PRO A 103 -5.90 -46.44 3.95
C PRO A 103 -4.40 -46.38 4.31
N SER A 104 -3.66 -45.35 3.88
CA SER A 104 -2.23 -45.24 4.22
C SER A 104 -2.00 -45.23 5.74
N THR A 105 -1.02 -46.01 6.20
CA THR A 105 -0.56 -46.06 7.60
C THR A 105 0.70 -45.25 7.83
N GLN A 106 1.17 -44.51 6.82
CA GLN A 106 2.35 -43.66 6.94
C GLN A 106 2.08 -42.51 7.93
N PRO A 107 3.05 -42.18 8.80
CA PRO A 107 2.89 -41.07 9.74
C PRO A 107 2.82 -39.73 8.99
N PRO A 108 2.23 -38.69 9.61
CA PRO A 108 2.26 -37.33 9.07
C PRO A 108 3.71 -36.85 8.87
N THR A 109 3.98 -36.19 7.75
CA THR A 109 5.31 -35.65 7.42
C THR A 109 5.31 -34.12 7.51
N ALA A 110 6.48 -33.51 7.73
CA ALA A 110 6.58 -32.06 7.72
C ALA A 110 6.19 -31.48 6.36
N PHE A 111 5.38 -30.44 6.37
CA PHE A 111 4.91 -29.73 5.18
C PHE A 111 5.26 -28.24 5.30
N GLY A 112 5.13 -27.50 4.20
CA GLY A 112 5.50 -26.08 4.17
C GLY A 112 5.60 -25.46 2.78
N ASP A 113 5.29 -26.22 1.73
CA ASP A 113 5.38 -25.77 0.35
C ASP A 113 4.02 -25.20 -0.13
N PRO A 114 3.91 -23.89 -0.38
CA PRO A 114 2.68 -23.27 -0.87
C PRO A 114 2.33 -23.70 -2.30
N TYR A 115 3.29 -24.10 -3.15
CA TYR A 115 2.99 -24.61 -4.48
C TYR A 115 2.35 -26.00 -4.42
N ALA A 116 2.91 -26.89 -3.60
CA ALA A 116 2.30 -28.20 -3.34
C ALA A 116 0.89 -28.06 -2.75
N PHE A 117 0.66 -27.06 -1.89
CA PHE A 117 -0.68 -26.75 -1.39
C PHE A 117 -1.63 -26.37 -2.53
N LEU A 118 -1.26 -25.41 -3.40
CA LEU A 118 -2.08 -25.01 -4.54
C LEU A 118 -2.44 -26.18 -5.47
N VAL A 119 -1.48 -27.06 -5.75
CA VAL A 119 -1.71 -28.24 -6.61
C VAL A 119 -2.69 -29.23 -5.96
N ARG A 120 -2.59 -29.44 -4.65
CA ARG A 120 -3.45 -30.38 -3.91
C ARG A 120 -4.80 -29.79 -3.48
N SER A 121 -5.05 -28.51 -3.72
CA SER A 121 -6.27 -27.82 -3.28
C SER A 121 -6.99 -27.08 -4.40
N ARG A 122 -6.73 -27.41 -5.68
CA ARG A 122 -7.31 -26.70 -6.81
C ARG A 122 -8.85 -26.68 -6.78
N SER A 123 -9.47 -27.82 -6.54
CA SER A 123 -10.91 -27.99 -6.48
C SER A 123 -11.48 -27.39 -5.19
N LEU A 124 -10.81 -27.63 -4.06
CA LEU A 124 -11.11 -26.97 -2.78
C LEU A 124 -11.15 -25.44 -2.91
N LEU A 125 -10.15 -24.87 -3.58
CA LEU A 125 -10.03 -23.43 -3.80
C LEU A 125 -10.91 -22.94 -4.95
N GLY A 126 -11.57 -23.81 -5.73
CA GLY A 126 -12.45 -23.41 -6.84
C GLY A 126 -11.73 -22.72 -8.01
N LEU A 127 -10.46 -23.05 -8.28
CA LEU A 127 -9.64 -22.34 -9.26
C LEU A 127 -9.64 -22.99 -10.65
N ASP A 128 -9.88 -22.17 -11.68
CA ASP A 128 -9.62 -22.56 -13.06
C ASP A 128 -8.11 -22.61 -13.38
N GLY A 129 -7.74 -23.28 -14.46
CA GLY A 129 -6.33 -23.50 -14.82
C GLY A 129 -5.59 -22.20 -15.18
N ALA A 130 -6.29 -21.24 -15.79
CA ALA A 130 -5.71 -19.95 -16.19
C ALA A 130 -5.35 -19.11 -14.97
N THR A 131 -6.30 -18.98 -14.03
CA THR A 131 -6.10 -18.27 -12.76
C THR A 131 -4.99 -18.94 -11.97
N LEU A 132 -5.02 -20.27 -11.82
CA LEU A 132 -3.97 -21.01 -11.11
C LEU A 132 -2.56 -20.77 -11.70
N GLY A 133 -2.42 -20.79 -13.02
CA GLY A 133 -1.12 -20.54 -13.67
C GLY A 133 -0.55 -19.15 -13.36
N HIS A 134 -1.40 -18.12 -13.38
CA HIS A 134 -0.98 -16.77 -13.01
C HIS A 134 -0.75 -16.60 -11.50
N LEU A 135 -1.53 -17.26 -10.64
CA LEU A 135 -1.31 -17.26 -9.19
C LEU A 135 0.06 -17.84 -8.86
N VAL A 136 0.47 -18.94 -9.51
CA VAL A 136 1.81 -19.51 -9.34
C VAL A 136 2.89 -18.50 -9.72
N ARG A 137 2.72 -17.76 -10.82
CA ARG A 137 3.66 -16.71 -11.22
C ARG A 137 3.78 -15.58 -10.18
N GLU A 138 2.66 -15.07 -9.69
CA GLU A 138 2.68 -14.03 -8.64
C GLU A 138 3.22 -14.53 -7.31
N LEU A 139 2.94 -15.80 -6.97
CA LEU A 139 3.47 -16.45 -5.78
C LEU A 139 4.99 -16.55 -5.85
N SER A 140 5.54 -16.95 -7.00
CA SER A 140 6.99 -16.99 -7.25
C SER A 140 7.65 -15.62 -7.08
N ALA A 141 7.07 -14.58 -7.66
CA ALA A 141 7.58 -13.21 -7.52
C ALA A 141 7.49 -12.72 -6.07
N THR A 142 6.39 -13.04 -5.37
CA THR A 142 6.19 -12.67 -3.96
C THR A 142 7.20 -13.37 -3.05
N LEU A 143 7.43 -14.67 -3.24
CA LEU A 143 8.41 -15.44 -2.45
C LEU A 143 9.85 -15.01 -2.73
N ALA A 144 10.19 -14.68 -3.97
CA ALA A 144 11.51 -14.13 -4.30
C ALA A 144 11.74 -12.78 -3.60
N ALA A 145 10.73 -11.91 -3.58
CA ALA A 145 10.79 -10.65 -2.85
C ALA A 145 10.90 -10.86 -1.33
N ASP A 146 10.13 -11.79 -0.75
CA ASP A 146 10.21 -12.13 0.67
C ASP A 146 11.59 -12.70 1.05
N ALA A 147 12.20 -13.50 0.17
CA ALA A 147 13.56 -14.02 0.37
C ALA A 147 14.60 -12.89 0.36
N ARG A 148 14.47 -11.91 -0.55
CA ARG A 148 15.33 -10.71 -0.55
C ARG A 148 15.19 -9.88 0.71
N ILE A 149 13.95 -9.62 1.15
CA ILE A 149 13.66 -8.88 2.37
C ILE A 149 14.31 -9.58 3.57
N ASP A 150 14.14 -10.90 3.69
CA ASP A 150 14.75 -11.69 4.77
C ASP A 150 16.27 -11.67 4.73
N HIS A 151 16.87 -11.80 3.55
CA HIS A 151 18.33 -11.81 3.37
C HIS A 151 18.99 -10.49 3.82
N THR A 152 18.24 -9.39 3.72
CA THR A 152 18.72 -8.03 4.01
C THR A 152 17.97 -7.38 5.17
N ALA A 153 17.34 -8.20 6.01
CA ALA A 153 16.51 -7.72 7.11
C ALA A 153 17.38 -7.06 8.19
N LEU A 154 16.90 -5.92 8.68
CA LEU A 154 17.51 -5.19 9.80
C LEU A 154 16.76 -5.49 11.09
N THR A 155 17.41 -5.23 12.23
CA THR A 155 16.77 -5.36 13.55
C THR A 155 15.84 -4.18 13.82
N ALA A 156 14.87 -4.38 14.70
CA ALA A 156 13.84 -3.37 15.00
C ALA A 156 14.42 -2.03 15.49
N ASP A 157 15.51 -2.07 16.27
CA ASP A 157 16.23 -0.88 16.74
C ASP A 157 16.86 -0.08 15.59
N VAL A 158 17.51 -0.77 14.64
CA VAL A 158 18.09 -0.12 13.46
C VAL A 158 17.01 0.48 12.57
N LEU A 159 15.91 -0.27 12.34
CA LEU A 159 14.78 0.23 11.57
C LEU A 159 14.15 1.48 12.22
N ALA A 160 14.09 1.53 13.55
CA ALA A 160 13.51 2.65 14.28
C ALA A 160 14.31 3.95 14.11
N ASP A 161 15.57 3.86 13.71
CA ASP A 161 16.45 5.00 13.44
C ASP A 161 16.52 5.41 11.97
N LEU A 162 15.91 4.65 11.05
CA LEU A 162 15.79 5.06 9.65
C LEU A 162 14.82 6.24 9.49
N ASP A 163 15.12 7.10 8.51
CA ASP A 163 14.16 8.09 8.05
C ASP A 163 12.99 7.46 7.28
N TYR A 164 11.96 8.27 7.02
CA TYR A 164 10.74 7.83 6.35
C TYR A 164 11.01 7.16 4.99
N ALA A 165 11.91 7.73 4.18
CA ALA A 165 12.14 7.25 2.82
C ALA A 165 12.89 5.92 2.79
N HIS A 166 13.85 5.72 3.68
CA HIS A 166 14.59 4.48 3.79
C HIS A 166 13.77 3.37 4.46
N LEU A 167 12.93 3.70 5.45
CA LEU A 167 12.09 2.72 6.16
C LEU A 167 11.08 2.01 5.23
N GLU A 168 10.55 2.71 4.23
CA GLU A 168 9.51 2.18 3.32
C GLU A 168 9.96 0.92 2.56
N GLY A 169 11.23 0.83 2.16
CA GLY A 169 11.78 -0.33 1.46
C GLY A 169 11.96 -1.59 2.32
N HIS A 170 11.76 -1.51 3.65
CA HIS A 170 11.86 -2.66 4.56
C HIS A 170 10.52 -3.33 4.89
N GLN A 171 9.42 -2.85 4.33
CA GLN A 171 8.09 -3.37 4.63
C GLN A 171 7.79 -4.66 3.88
N THR A 172 6.99 -5.55 4.49
CA THR A 172 6.66 -6.88 3.97
C THR A 172 5.44 -6.89 3.04
N GLY A 173 5.00 -5.73 2.57
CA GLY A 173 3.81 -5.54 1.74
C GLY A 173 2.48 -5.71 2.49
N HIS A 174 1.37 -5.74 1.74
CA HIS A 174 0.01 -5.81 2.30
C HIS A 174 -0.19 -7.06 3.19
N PRO A 175 -0.63 -6.92 4.46
CA PRO A 175 -0.70 -8.05 5.39
C PRO A 175 -1.85 -9.02 5.06
N TRP A 176 -2.92 -8.52 4.46
CA TRP A 176 -4.11 -9.31 4.11
C TRP A 176 -4.07 -9.96 2.70
N LEU A 177 -3.68 -9.23 1.64
CA LEU A 177 -3.49 -9.85 0.32
C LEU A 177 -2.33 -10.84 0.34
N VAL A 178 -2.58 -12.09 0.00
CA VAL A 178 -1.55 -13.14 -0.06
C VAL A 178 -0.48 -12.78 -1.09
N LEU A 179 -0.91 -12.57 -2.33
CA LEU A 179 -0.07 -12.24 -3.47
C LEU A 179 0.14 -10.73 -3.56
N ASN A 180 0.93 -10.20 -2.61
CA ASN A 180 1.11 -8.76 -2.45
C ASN A 180 2.32 -8.17 -3.19
N LYS A 181 3.12 -9.04 -3.81
CA LYS A 181 4.42 -8.70 -4.41
C LYS A 181 4.61 -9.35 -5.79
N GLY A 182 3.51 -9.56 -6.52
CA GLY A 182 3.51 -10.19 -7.84
C GLY A 182 4.18 -9.40 -8.95
N ARG A 183 3.86 -8.09 -9.07
CA ARG A 183 4.44 -7.14 -10.05
C ARG A 183 4.56 -7.72 -11.47
N ILE A 184 3.47 -8.30 -11.98
CA ILE A 184 3.46 -8.89 -13.33
C ILE A 184 3.73 -7.78 -14.35
N GLY A 185 4.84 -7.93 -15.07
CA GLY A 185 5.35 -6.96 -16.05
C GLY A 185 6.84 -6.69 -15.85
N LEU A 186 7.30 -6.66 -14.60
CA LEU A 186 8.71 -6.44 -14.28
C LEU A 186 9.54 -7.71 -14.51
N SER A 187 10.71 -7.55 -15.14
CA SER A 187 11.76 -8.57 -15.18
C SER A 187 12.50 -8.65 -13.84
N SER A 188 13.38 -9.65 -13.68
CA SER A 188 14.25 -9.74 -12.50
C SER A 188 15.22 -8.55 -12.38
N ALA A 189 15.70 -8.03 -13.51
CA ALA A 189 16.55 -6.84 -13.55
C ALA A 189 15.77 -5.60 -13.12
N ASP A 190 14.53 -5.45 -13.59
CA ASP A 190 13.65 -4.35 -13.17
C ASP A 190 13.37 -4.41 -11.67
N VAL A 191 13.09 -5.61 -11.14
CA VAL A 191 12.85 -5.79 -9.69
C VAL A 191 14.09 -5.44 -8.87
N ALA A 192 15.31 -5.75 -9.35
CA ALA A 192 16.54 -5.35 -8.66
C ALA A 192 16.82 -3.83 -8.70
N ALA A 193 16.32 -3.14 -9.73
CA ALA A 193 16.52 -1.69 -9.88
C ALA A 193 15.41 -0.85 -9.23
N TRP A 194 14.15 -1.31 -9.30
CA TRP A 194 12.96 -0.48 -9.08
C TRP A 194 11.97 -1.03 -8.05
N ALA A 195 12.13 -2.25 -7.55
CA ALA A 195 11.25 -2.71 -6.48
C ALA A 195 11.61 -2.01 -5.15
N PRO A 196 10.62 -1.66 -4.31
CA PRO A 196 10.88 -0.97 -3.04
C PRO A 196 11.85 -1.74 -2.14
N GLU A 197 11.73 -3.07 -2.08
CA GLU A 197 12.61 -3.94 -1.31
C GLU A 197 14.06 -4.04 -1.82
N ALA A 198 14.32 -3.58 -3.05
CA ALA A 198 15.69 -3.48 -3.54
C ALA A 198 16.43 -2.30 -2.90
N ARG A 199 15.70 -1.24 -2.52
CA ARG A 199 16.25 0.00 -1.90
C ARG A 199 17.39 0.61 -2.72
N THR A 200 17.31 0.52 -4.04
CA THR A 200 18.31 1.06 -4.96
C THR A 200 17.92 2.50 -5.32
N PRO A 201 18.71 3.53 -4.96
CA PRO A 201 18.45 4.90 -5.41
C PRO A 201 18.65 5.01 -6.92
N GLN A 202 17.67 5.60 -7.62
CA GLN A 202 17.69 5.73 -9.08
C GLN A 202 17.26 7.13 -9.53
N ARG A 203 17.63 7.50 -10.76
CA ARG A 203 17.18 8.74 -11.40
C ARG A 203 16.06 8.45 -12.38
N LEU A 204 15.10 9.36 -12.49
CA LEU A 204 14.00 9.23 -13.45
C LEU A 204 14.31 10.04 -14.71
N PRO A 205 14.23 9.44 -15.92
CA PRO A 205 14.22 10.20 -17.16
C PRO A 205 12.96 11.06 -17.26
N TRP A 206 13.00 12.06 -18.14
CA TRP A 206 11.92 12.98 -18.38
C TRP A 206 11.43 12.92 -19.83
N LEU A 207 10.22 13.41 -20.05
CA LEU A 207 9.63 13.65 -21.36
C LEU A 207 9.21 15.11 -21.47
N ALA A 208 9.28 15.65 -22.68
CA ALA A 208 8.53 16.83 -23.07
C ALA A 208 7.31 16.39 -23.89
N ALA A 209 6.12 16.77 -23.45
CA ALA A 209 4.86 16.48 -24.11
C ALA A 209 4.21 17.76 -24.62
N HIS A 210 3.92 17.80 -25.93
CA HIS A 210 3.31 18.95 -26.56
C HIS A 210 1.91 19.20 -25.98
N THR A 211 1.53 20.47 -25.80
CA THR A 211 0.27 20.88 -25.15
C THR A 211 -0.98 20.48 -25.94
N SER A 212 -0.84 20.02 -27.19
CA SER A 212 -1.94 19.37 -27.92
C SER A 212 -2.33 18.00 -27.35
N LEU A 213 -1.42 17.33 -26.62
CA LEU A 213 -1.66 16.04 -25.97
C LEU A 213 -1.67 16.14 -24.45
N ALA A 214 -0.91 17.10 -23.90
CA ALA A 214 -0.67 17.24 -22.48
C ALA A 214 -1.44 18.41 -21.86
N ALA A 215 -1.97 18.19 -20.66
CA ALA A 215 -2.62 19.21 -19.86
C ALA A 215 -1.98 19.29 -18.46
N TYR A 216 -1.79 20.52 -17.98
CA TYR A 216 -1.32 20.80 -16.63
C TYR A 216 -2.47 21.23 -15.72
N ARG A 217 -2.40 20.83 -14.44
CA ARG A 217 -3.24 21.34 -13.36
C ARG A 217 -2.38 21.57 -12.12
N GLY A 218 -2.70 22.58 -11.34
CA GLY A 218 -2.01 22.89 -10.09
C GLY A 218 -2.92 23.62 -9.10
N THR A 219 -2.62 23.48 -7.81
CA THR A 219 -3.31 24.20 -6.73
C THR A 219 -2.90 25.68 -6.70
N ALA A 220 -3.52 26.45 -5.80
CA ALA A 220 -3.15 27.84 -5.56
C ALA A 220 -1.64 27.97 -5.26
N GLY A 221 -0.96 28.89 -5.94
CA GLY A 221 0.50 29.03 -5.89
C GLY A 221 1.25 28.22 -6.95
N LEU A 222 0.64 27.19 -7.54
CA LEU A 222 1.19 26.35 -8.61
C LEU A 222 0.32 26.36 -9.88
N GLU A 223 -0.44 27.43 -10.11
CA GLU A 223 -1.35 27.52 -11.26
C GLU A 223 -0.63 27.45 -12.61
N GLU A 224 0.61 27.96 -12.63
CA GLU A 224 1.47 27.99 -13.82
C GLU A 224 2.54 26.89 -13.75
N PRO A 225 2.74 26.08 -14.81
CA PRO A 225 3.75 25.01 -14.83
C PRO A 225 5.16 25.51 -14.51
N ALA A 226 5.49 26.75 -14.91
CA ALA A 226 6.79 27.36 -14.66
C ALA A 226 7.14 27.44 -13.15
N ARG A 227 6.14 27.56 -12.27
CA ARG A 227 6.35 27.57 -10.82
C ARG A 227 6.73 26.19 -10.29
N LEU A 228 6.02 25.15 -10.72
CA LEU A 228 6.37 23.77 -10.42
C LEU A 228 7.80 23.47 -10.89
N TYR A 229 8.12 23.76 -12.15
CA TYR A 229 9.46 23.47 -12.68
C TYR A 229 10.57 24.24 -11.98
N SER A 230 10.30 25.46 -11.49
CA SER A 230 11.32 26.22 -10.73
C SER A 230 11.56 25.65 -9.33
N ALA A 231 10.59 24.95 -8.75
CA ALA A 231 10.76 24.23 -7.49
C ALA A 231 11.45 22.87 -7.69
N GLU A 232 11.08 22.16 -8.76
CA GLU A 232 11.47 20.76 -8.98
C GLU A 232 12.74 20.57 -9.81
N LEU A 233 13.08 21.50 -10.72
CA LEU A 233 14.23 21.42 -11.59
C LEU A 233 15.19 22.58 -11.31
N ASP A 234 16.49 22.29 -11.19
CA ASP A 234 17.46 23.37 -11.14
C ASP A 234 17.54 24.10 -12.50
N PRO A 235 18.01 25.37 -12.52
CA PRO A 235 18.04 26.17 -13.75
C PRO A 235 18.86 25.55 -14.89
N VAL A 236 19.91 24.79 -14.59
CA VAL A 236 20.78 24.16 -15.60
C VAL A 236 20.06 22.99 -16.25
N THR A 237 19.45 22.11 -15.46
CA THR A 237 18.65 20.99 -15.96
C THR A 237 17.50 21.50 -16.83
N ARG A 238 16.77 22.53 -16.37
CA ARG A 238 15.67 23.13 -17.13
C ARG A 238 16.15 23.73 -18.47
N ALA A 239 17.25 24.49 -18.45
CA ALA A 239 17.82 25.05 -19.67
C ALA A 239 18.29 23.95 -20.65
N GLY A 240 18.79 22.83 -20.13
CA GLY A 240 19.14 21.65 -20.94
C GLY A 240 17.94 21.02 -21.63
N PHE A 241 16.80 20.93 -20.94
CA PHE A 241 15.55 20.43 -21.53
C PHE A 241 15.03 21.35 -22.65
N ASP A 242 15.01 22.65 -22.38
CA ASP A 242 14.67 23.66 -23.40
C ASP A 242 15.59 23.55 -24.62
N GLN A 243 16.90 23.40 -24.41
CA GLN A 243 17.87 23.30 -25.50
C GLN A 243 17.65 22.02 -26.32
N ALA A 244 17.36 20.89 -25.65
CA ALA A 244 17.05 19.63 -26.33
C ALA A 244 15.84 19.75 -27.27
N LEU A 245 14.86 20.59 -26.95
CA LEU A 245 13.74 20.91 -27.85
C LEU A 245 14.16 21.84 -28.98
N ARG A 246 14.90 22.93 -28.69
CA ARG A 246 15.38 23.87 -29.71
C ARG A 246 16.30 23.22 -30.74
N ASP A 247 17.15 22.29 -30.32
CA ASP A 247 18.03 21.51 -31.21
C ASP A 247 17.24 20.66 -32.23
N ARG A 248 15.97 20.37 -31.94
CA ARG A 248 15.03 19.68 -32.83
C ARG A 248 14.12 20.64 -33.61
N GLY A 249 14.35 21.95 -33.51
CA GLY A 249 13.52 22.97 -34.14
C GLY A 249 12.15 23.17 -33.47
N LEU A 250 12.00 22.73 -32.21
CA LEU A 250 10.76 22.81 -31.44
C LEU A 250 10.81 23.99 -30.47
N ASP A 251 9.66 24.60 -30.19
CA ASP A 251 9.55 25.69 -29.22
C ASP A 251 9.19 25.14 -27.82
N PRO A 252 10.06 25.27 -26.80
CA PRO A 252 9.77 24.86 -25.43
C PRO A 252 8.46 25.40 -24.84
N PHE A 253 7.96 26.55 -25.28
CA PHE A 253 6.71 27.12 -24.78
C PHE A 253 5.47 26.26 -25.09
N HIS A 254 5.56 25.36 -26.06
CA HIS A 254 4.47 24.45 -26.42
C HIS A 254 4.56 23.08 -25.75
N TYR A 255 5.43 22.90 -24.75
CA TYR A 255 5.66 21.62 -24.10
C TYR A 255 5.51 21.68 -22.58
N LEU A 256 5.05 20.57 -22.00
CA LEU A 256 5.05 20.29 -20.57
C LEU A 256 6.07 19.19 -20.27
N TYR A 257 6.78 19.32 -19.15
CA TYR A 257 7.78 18.35 -18.71
C TYR A 257 7.19 17.43 -17.66
N LEU A 258 7.44 16.12 -17.81
CA LEU A 258 7.04 15.12 -16.84
C LEU A 258 8.09 14.01 -16.73
N PRO A 259 8.35 13.46 -15.53
CA PRO A 259 9.17 12.28 -15.37
C PRO A 259 8.44 11.04 -15.87
N VAL A 260 9.19 10.03 -16.30
CA VAL A 260 8.66 8.73 -16.73
C VAL A 260 9.47 7.61 -16.09
N HIS A 261 8.81 6.54 -15.66
CA HIS A 261 9.51 5.34 -15.21
C HIS A 261 10.20 4.66 -16.40
N PRO A 262 11.47 4.23 -16.33
CA PRO A 262 12.16 3.60 -17.46
C PRO A 262 11.44 2.37 -18.04
N TRP A 263 10.97 1.46 -17.19
CA TRP A 263 10.09 0.36 -17.62
C TRP A 263 8.83 0.84 -18.37
N GLN A 264 8.16 1.90 -17.90
CA GLN A 264 6.99 2.45 -18.58
C GLN A 264 7.37 3.04 -19.93
N TRP A 265 8.54 3.66 -20.02
CA TRP A 265 9.08 4.18 -21.28
C TRP A 265 9.28 3.05 -22.30
N ASP A 266 9.99 1.99 -21.90
CA ASP A 266 10.36 0.89 -22.79
C ASP A 266 9.14 0.04 -23.22
N GLU A 267 8.32 -0.37 -22.26
CA GLU A 267 7.23 -1.34 -22.50
C GLU A 267 5.92 -0.70 -22.97
N VAL A 268 5.73 0.60 -22.72
CA VAL A 268 4.42 1.26 -22.95
C VAL A 268 4.56 2.50 -23.83
N VAL A 269 5.37 3.47 -23.44
CA VAL A 269 5.43 4.76 -24.15
C VAL A 269 6.02 4.60 -25.54
N LEU A 270 7.18 3.95 -25.67
CA LEU A 270 7.83 3.70 -26.96
C LEU A 270 6.89 3.00 -27.95
N PRO A 271 6.24 1.86 -27.63
CA PRO A 271 5.38 1.17 -28.59
C PRO A 271 4.04 1.88 -28.83
N LEU A 272 3.35 2.36 -27.79
CA LEU A 272 1.99 2.89 -27.94
C LEU A 272 1.96 4.34 -28.43
N PHE A 273 2.96 5.14 -28.07
CA PHE A 273 3.06 6.54 -28.47
C PHE A 273 4.06 6.79 -29.61
N ALA A 274 4.47 5.74 -30.34
CA ALA A 274 5.39 5.85 -31.48
C ALA A 274 5.02 6.99 -32.49
N PRO A 275 3.74 7.21 -32.86
CA PRO A 275 3.39 8.34 -33.73
C PRO A 275 3.63 9.72 -33.08
N ALA A 276 3.40 9.86 -31.78
CA ALA A 276 3.66 11.10 -31.06
C ALA A 276 5.16 11.36 -30.90
N LEU A 277 5.96 10.29 -30.72
CA LEU A 277 7.41 10.38 -30.72
C LEU A 277 7.97 10.76 -32.10
N ALA A 278 7.48 10.12 -33.17
CA ALA A 278 7.93 10.38 -34.54
C ALA A 278 7.60 11.81 -35.02
N SER A 279 6.48 12.37 -34.57
CA SER A 279 6.07 13.74 -34.90
C SER A 279 6.70 14.82 -34.01
N GLY A 280 7.42 14.44 -32.95
CA GLY A 280 7.94 15.38 -31.95
C GLY A 280 6.88 15.90 -30.97
N ALA A 281 5.65 15.38 -30.98
CA ALA A 281 4.64 15.68 -29.97
C ALA A 281 5.00 15.10 -28.59
N LEU A 282 5.83 14.06 -28.56
CA LEU A 282 6.56 13.61 -27.39
C LEU A 282 8.06 13.58 -27.69
N VAL A 283 8.87 14.09 -26.78
CA VAL A 283 10.33 14.13 -26.94
C VAL A 283 10.99 13.57 -25.68
N PRO A 284 11.85 12.53 -25.78
CA PRO A 284 12.61 12.05 -24.64
C PRO A 284 13.67 13.06 -24.20
N LEU A 285 13.81 13.21 -22.89
CA LEU A 285 14.75 14.09 -22.21
C LEU A 285 15.65 13.28 -21.27
N PRO A 286 16.87 13.75 -20.96
CA PRO A 286 17.73 13.08 -20.00
C PRO A 286 17.13 13.11 -18.58
N ALA A 287 17.63 12.24 -17.71
CA ALA A 287 17.27 12.26 -16.30
C ALA A 287 17.81 13.51 -15.60
N ASP A 288 17.04 14.01 -14.63
CA ASP A 288 17.52 15.05 -13.70
C ASP A 288 18.57 14.48 -12.73
N PRO A 289 19.39 15.31 -12.05
CA PRO A 289 20.48 14.81 -11.22
C PRO A 289 20.02 14.15 -9.91
N ASP A 290 18.77 14.36 -9.48
CA ASP A 290 18.29 13.87 -8.18
C ASP A 290 18.04 12.36 -8.20
N VAL A 291 18.51 11.69 -7.16
CA VAL A 291 18.21 10.26 -6.93
C VAL A 291 17.00 10.11 -6.03
N ARG A 292 16.18 9.11 -6.34
CA ARG A 292 14.91 8.83 -5.70
C ARG A 292 14.80 7.36 -5.31
N LEU A 293 13.96 7.08 -4.31
CA LEU A 293 13.58 5.72 -3.93
C LEU A 293 12.10 5.43 -4.26
N PRO A 294 11.80 4.29 -4.90
CA PRO A 294 10.43 3.80 -5.04
C PRO A 294 9.86 3.44 -3.66
N GLN A 295 8.65 3.93 -3.37
CA GLN A 295 7.91 3.66 -2.14
C GLN A 295 7.05 2.40 -2.26
N GLN A 296 6.33 1.99 -1.21
CA GLN A 296 5.54 0.73 -1.24
C GLN A 296 4.57 0.58 -2.44
N SER A 297 4.02 1.68 -2.97
CA SER A 297 3.22 1.72 -4.21
C SER A 297 3.98 1.37 -5.49
N ILE A 298 5.31 1.22 -5.43
CA ILE A 298 6.29 0.99 -6.50
C ILE A 298 6.49 2.20 -7.41
N ARG A 299 5.43 2.94 -7.68
CA ARG A 299 5.39 4.01 -8.68
C ARG A 299 5.43 5.45 -8.13
N THR A 300 5.50 5.58 -6.81
CA THR A 300 5.72 6.86 -6.13
C THR A 300 7.15 6.92 -5.66
N PHE A 301 7.82 8.05 -5.90
CA PHE A 301 9.24 8.22 -5.71
C PHE A 301 9.50 9.37 -4.73
N LEU A 302 10.20 9.08 -3.63
CA LEU A 302 10.70 10.11 -2.71
C LEU A 302 12.08 10.57 -3.14
N ASN A 303 12.31 11.86 -3.12
CA ASN A 303 13.58 12.49 -3.48
C ASN A 303 14.56 12.43 -2.30
N LEU A 304 15.73 11.81 -2.51
CA LEU A 304 16.78 11.72 -1.49
C LEU A 304 17.78 12.87 -1.58
N THR A 305 18.01 13.41 -2.78
CA THR A 305 18.94 14.53 -2.99
C THR A 305 18.36 15.83 -2.46
N ARG A 306 17.05 16.02 -2.65
CA ARG A 306 16.27 17.19 -2.27
C ARG A 306 14.97 16.74 -1.59
N PRO A 307 15.04 16.29 -0.32
CA PRO A 307 13.86 15.78 0.38
C PRO A 307 12.78 16.84 0.59
N ASP A 308 13.11 18.12 0.42
CA ASP A 308 12.21 19.27 0.39
C ASP A 308 11.38 19.39 -0.90
N ARG A 309 11.70 18.61 -1.95
CA ARG A 309 10.93 18.57 -3.21
C ARG A 309 9.79 17.57 -3.13
N HIS A 310 8.81 17.76 -4.02
CA HIS A 310 7.65 16.89 -4.08
C HIS A 310 8.05 15.44 -4.35
N SER A 311 7.27 14.53 -3.78
CA SER A 311 7.28 13.15 -4.24
C SER A 311 6.58 13.07 -5.59
N VAL A 312 7.06 12.19 -6.45
CA VAL A 312 6.54 12.07 -7.82
C VAL A 312 5.87 10.71 -7.98
N LYS A 313 4.62 10.70 -8.42
CA LYS A 313 3.87 9.51 -8.78
C LYS A 313 3.72 9.45 -10.29
N VAL A 314 4.12 8.34 -10.91
CA VAL A 314 4.06 8.12 -12.36
C VAL A 314 3.27 6.84 -12.69
N PRO A 315 2.75 6.67 -13.90
CA PRO A 315 2.20 5.40 -14.34
C PRO A 315 3.28 4.32 -14.39
N LEU A 316 2.89 3.12 -13.99
CA LEU A 316 3.66 1.90 -14.17
C LEU A 316 2.65 0.81 -14.50
N SER A 317 2.50 0.45 -15.78
CA SER A 317 1.52 -0.54 -16.27
C SER A 317 1.91 -1.98 -15.91
N VAL A 318 2.24 -2.20 -14.64
CA VAL A 318 2.53 -3.47 -13.99
C VAL A 318 1.30 -3.85 -13.16
N PHE A 319 0.94 -5.12 -13.20
CA PHE A 319 -0.20 -5.62 -12.44
C PHE A 319 0.26 -6.07 -11.04
N ASN A 320 -0.29 -5.44 -10.00
CA ASN A 320 0.07 -5.74 -8.61
C ASN A 320 -1.14 -5.55 -7.69
N THR A 321 -1.33 -6.45 -6.71
CA THR A 321 -2.42 -6.40 -5.72
C THR A 321 -3.79 -6.05 -6.35
N MET A 322 -4.22 -6.86 -7.31
CA MET A 322 -5.51 -6.78 -8.04
C MET A 322 -5.63 -5.72 -9.14
N VAL A 323 -4.74 -4.72 -9.23
CA VAL A 323 -4.90 -3.60 -10.18
C VAL A 323 -3.65 -3.33 -11.02
N TRP A 324 -3.86 -2.80 -12.22
CA TRP A 324 -2.79 -2.19 -13.01
C TRP A 324 -2.38 -0.86 -12.39
N ARG A 325 -1.08 -0.63 -12.24
CA ARG A 325 -0.56 0.54 -11.53
C ARG A 325 -0.42 1.79 -12.44
N GLY A 326 -1.47 2.12 -13.21
CA GLY A 326 -1.55 3.32 -14.06
C GLY A 326 -2.16 4.58 -13.40
N LEU A 327 -1.99 5.76 -13.99
CA LEU A 327 -2.66 7.00 -13.53
C LEU A 327 -3.83 7.36 -14.44
N PRO A 328 -5.10 7.24 -13.99
CA PRO A 328 -6.24 7.58 -14.81
C PRO A 328 -6.24 9.05 -15.15
N SER A 329 -6.45 9.38 -16.42
CA SER A 329 -6.41 10.76 -16.92
C SER A 329 -7.36 11.68 -16.14
N ASP A 330 -8.62 11.25 -15.94
CA ASP A 330 -9.63 12.05 -15.24
C ASP A 330 -9.25 12.30 -13.78
N ARG A 331 -8.77 11.27 -13.07
CA ARG A 331 -8.26 11.41 -11.69
C ARG A 331 -7.04 12.30 -11.63
N THR A 332 -6.11 12.15 -12.58
CA THR A 332 -4.88 12.94 -12.63
C THR A 332 -5.19 14.42 -12.84
N LEU A 333 -6.17 14.75 -13.67
CA LEU A 333 -6.65 16.12 -13.87
C LEU A 333 -7.31 16.69 -12.60
N ALA A 334 -8.11 15.89 -11.90
CA ALA A 334 -8.85 16.33 -10.70
C ALA A 334 -8.02 16.35 -9.41
N ALA A 335 -6.84 15.72 -9.38
CA ALA A 335 -6.00 15.58 -8.18
C ALA A 335 -5.72 16.90 -7.44
N PRO A 336 -5.30 18.00 -8.12
CA PRO A 336 -5.13 19.30 -7.46
C PRO A 336 -6.42 19.85 -6.84
N ALA A 337 -7.58 19.70 -7.48
CA ALA A 337 -8.84 20.19 -6.93
C ALA A 337 -9.32 19.37 -5.73
N VAL A 338 -9.17 18.05 -5.76
CA VAL A 338 -9.42 17.19 -4.59
C VAL A 338 -8.54 17.63 -3.42
N THR A 339 -7.25 17.87 -3.68
CA THR A 339 -6.30 18.35 -2.69
C THR A 339 -6.70 19.70 -2.10
N ALA A 340 -7.02 20.68 -2.95
CA ALA A 340 -7.44 22.01 -2.52
C ALA A 340 -8.71 21.95 -1.66
N TRP A 341 -9.68 21.10 -2.04
CA TRP A 341 -10.89 20.89 -1.25
C TRP A 341 -10.58 20.27 0.11
N ILE A 342 -9.82 19.17 0.17
CA ILE A 342 -9.45 18.51 1.44
C ILE A 342 -8.66 19.46 2.36
N HIS A 343 -7.74 20.24 1.81
CA HIS A 343 -7.03 21.28 2.57
C HIS A 343 -7.98 22.36 3.10
N SER A 344 -8.95 22.82 2.29
CA SER A 344 -9.94 23.80 2.74
C SER A 344 -10.79 23.29 3.91
N LEU A 345 -11.12 22.00 3.94
CA LEU A 345 -11.85 21.40 5.07
C LEU A 345 -11.03 21.43 6.36
N ARG A 346 -9.75 21.01 6.28
CA ARG A 346 -8.81 21.11 7.40
C ARG A 346 -8.65 22.55 7.86
N ASP A 347 -8.44 23.47 6.93
CA ASP A 347 -8.14 24.87 7.25
C ASP A 347 -9.34 25.61 7.83
N ALA A 348 -10.57 25.18 7.53
CA ALA A 348 -11.78 25.71 8.14
C ALA A 348 -12.13 25.08 9.51
N ASP A 349 -11.47 23.98 9.90
CA ASP A 349 -11.74 23.24 11.13
C ASP A 349 -10.57 23.34 12.14
N PRO A 350 -10.69 24.17 13.20
CA PRO A 350 -9.63 24.32 14.20
C PRO A 350 -9.24 23.01 14.88
N PHE A 351 -10.17 22.06 15.04
CA PHE A 351 -9.87 20.77 15.64
C PHE A 351 -8.96 19.93 14.74
N LEU A 352 -9.19 19.92 13.42
CA LEU A 352 -8.29 19.25 12.48
C LEU A 352 -6.93 19.94 12.39
N ARG A 353 -6.94 21.26 12.23
CA ARG A 353 -5.73 22.06 11.96
C ARG A 353 -4.80 22.18 13.17
N GLU A 354 -5.34 22.52 14.33
CA GLU A 354 -4.55 22.94 15.49
C GLU A 354 -4.40 21.81 16.50
N GLU A 355 -5.50 21.13 16.85
CA GLU A 355 -5.47 20.13 17.91
C GLU A 355 -4.98 18.76 17.43
N CYS A 356 -5.53 18.27 16.32
CA CYS A 356 -5.02 17.04 15.69
C CYS A 356 -3.68 17.30 14.99
N GLY A 357 -3.45 18.52 14.51
CA GLY A 357 -2.27 18.87 13.72
C GLY A 357 -2.09 17.96 12.51
N VAL A 358 -3.19 17.51 11.90
CA VAL A 358 -3.17 16.47 10.85
C VAL A 358 -2.40 16.97 9.63
N ILE A 359 -1.47 16.15 9.15
CA ILE A 359 -0.67 16.47 7.97
C ILE A 359 -1.34 15.82 6.75
N LEU A 360 -1.73 16.64 5.77
CA LEU A 360 -2.39 16.17 4.56
C LEU A 360 -1.44 16.38 3.39
N LEU A 361 -0.75 15.32 2.97
CA LEU A 361 0.23 15.34 1.88
C LEU A 361 -0.50 15.25 0.54
N GLY A 362 -0.89 16.41 0.03
CA GLY A 362 -1.75 16.56 -1.14
C GLY A 362 -1.03 16.47 -2.47
N GLU A 363 -1.78 16.08 -3.48
CA GLU A 363 -1.37 15.97 -4.88
C GLU A 363 -1.60 17.33 -5.55
N VAL A 364 -0.61 18.21 -5.43
CA VAL A 364 -0.76 19.65 -5.67
C VAL A 364 -0.53 20.08 -7.12
N ALA A 365 0.09 19.24 -7.94
CA ALA A 365 0.23 19.49 -9.37
C ALA A 365 0.21 18.18 -10.16
N SER A 366 -0.21 18.27 -11.42
CA SER A 366 -0.21 17.14 -12.33
C SER A 366 0.00 17.54 -13.79
N VAL A 367 0.56 16.60 -14.55
CA VAL A 367 0.61 16.63 -16.02
C VAL A 367 -0.04 15.35 -16.50
N THR A 368 -1.11 15.48 -17.29
CA THR A 368 -1.81 14.34 -17.91
C THR A 368 -1.50 14.33 -19.40
N VAL A 369 -1.12 13.18 -19.96
CA VAL A 369 -0.88 13.03 -21.41
C VAL A 369 -1.91 12.07 -21.99
N ARG A 370 -2.75 12.59 -22.88
CA ARG A 370 -3.82 11.83 -23.54
C ARG A 370 -3.25 10.91 -24.61
N HIS A 371 -3.83 9.71 -24.74
CA HIS A 371 -3.52 8.85 -25.88
C HIS A 371 -4.54 9.11 -27.01
N PRO A 372 -4.12 9.56 -28.21
CA PRO A 372 -5.05 9.98 -29.27
C PRO A 372 -6.09 8.95 -29.71
N VAL A 373 -5.75 7.65 -29.62
CA VAL A 373 -6.66 6.55 -29.98
C VAL A 373 -7.48 6.05 -28.78
N TYR A 374 -6.82 5.55 -27.72
CA TYR A 374 -7.52 4.95 -26.57
C TYR A 374 -8.48 5.89 -25.84
N ASP A 375 -8.16 7.19 -25.77
CA ASP A 375 -9.07 8.16 -25.14
C ASP A 375 -10.39 8.33 -25.89
N ALA A 376 -10.46 7.92 -27.16
CA ALA A 376 -11.69 7.91 -27.96
C ALA A 376 -12.50 6.61 -27.83
N LEU A 377 -12.01 5.63 -27.06
CA LEU A 377 -12.60 4.30 -26.91
C LEU A 377 -13.07 4.08 -25.47
N PRO A 378 -14.30 4.49 -25.10
CA PRO A 378 -14.79 4.41 -23.72
C PRO A 378 -14.91 2.96 -23.20
N GLU A 379 -15.02 1.97 -24.06
CA GLU A 379 -15.09 0.55 -23.69
C GLU A 379 -13.71 -0.15 -23.57
N VAL A 380 -12.61 0.53 -23.92
CA VAL A 380 -11.27 -0.07 -23.81
C VAL A 380 -10.98 -0.44 -22.35
N PRO A 381 -10.30 -1.57 -22.08
CA PRO A 381 -10.00 -1.91 -20.72
C PRO A 381 -9.13 -0.85 -20.02
N TYR A 382 -9.41 -0.64 -18.73
CA TYR A 382 -9.10 0.61 -18.03
C TYR A 382 -7.62 0.94 -18.05
N GLN A 383 -6.73 -0.06 -18.03
CA GLN A 383 -5.28 0.13 -18.04
C GLN A 383 -4.76 0.93 -19.23
N TYR A 384 -5.48 0.95 -20.35
CA TYR A 384 -5.14 1.74 -21.53
C TYR A 384 -5.56 3.21 -21.43
N LYS A 385 -6.31 3.58 -20.38
CA LYS A 385 -6.71 4.96 -20.06
C LYS A 385 -5.85 5.58 -18.97
N GLU A 386 -4.76 4.92 -18.60
CA GLU A 386 -3.95 5.26 -17.43
C GLU A 386 -2.44 5.29 -17.73
N LEU A 387 -2.07 5.56 -19.00
CA LEU A 387 -0.76 5.21 -19.55
C LEU A 387 0.36 6.23 -19.31
N LEU A 388 0.06 7.54 -19.33
CA LEU A 388 1.10 8.57 -19.27
C LEU A 388 0.67 9.85 -18.56
N GLY A 389 1.48 10.28 -17.61
CA GLY A 389 1.26 11.46 -16.79
C GLY A 389 2.21 11.48 -15.60
N ALA A 390 2.09 12.50 -14.76
CA ALA A 390 2.79 12.58 -13.49
C ALA A 390 1.98 13.41 -12.49
N ILE A 391 2.08 13.06 -11.21
CA ILE A 391 1.52 13.80 -10.09
C ILE A 391 2.65 14.16 -9.13
N TRP A 392 2.68 15.41 -8.69
CA TRP A 392 3.58 15.90 -7.66
C TRP A 392 2.80 16.04 -6.36
N ARG A 393 3.28 15.36 -5.33
CA ARG A 393 2.69 15.35 -4.00
C ARG A 393 3.59 16.02 -2.99
N GLU A 394 2.98 16.82 -2.12
CA GLU A 394 3.68 17.58 -1.08
C GLU A 394 4.65 16.69 -0.29
N PRO A 395 5.87 17.18 -0.02
CA PRO A 395 6.82 16.47 0.80
C PRO A 395 6.40 16.48 2.27
N LEU A 396 6.87 15.48 3.00
CA LEU A 396 6.78 15.47 4.44
C LEU A 396 7.83 16.37 5.09
N THR A 397 8.98 16.53 4.44
CA THR A 397 10.10 17.39 4.84
C THR A 397 9.63 18.84 4.95
N GLY A 398 9.64 19.40 6.16
CA GLY A 398 9.11 20.73 6.47
C GLY A 398 7.74 20.74 7.17
N ARG A 399 7.06 19.59 7.30
CA ARG A 399 5.82 19.43 8.09
C ARG A 399 6.07 18.86 9.50
N LEU A 400 7.29 18.41 9.76
CA LEU A 400 7.75 17.87 11.05
C LEU A 400 8.31 18.99 11.93
N ALA A 401 7.95 19.00 13.20
CA ALA A 401 8.58 19.82 14.22
C ALA A 401 9.99 19.28 14.54
N PRO A 402 10.89 20.11 15.12
CA PRO A 402 12.19 19.63 15.58
C PRO A 402 12.05 18.41 16.50
N GLY A 403 12.85 17.37 16.25
CA GLY A 403 12.83 16.13 17.04
C GLY A 403 11.80 15.09 16.59
N GLU A 404 10.77 15.48 15.81
CA GLU A 404 9.77 14.52 15.34
C GLU A 404 10.31 13.58 14.27
N ARG A 405 9.76 12.36 14.25
CA ARG A 405 10.07 11.31 13.28
C ARG A 405 8.79 10.80 12.63
N ALA A 406 8.85 10.55 11.33
CA ALA A 406 7.73 9.99 10.57
C ALA A 406 7.99 8.54 10.18
N ARG A 407 6.98 7.69 10.36
CA ARG A 407 7.08 6.26 10.01
C ARG A 407 5.79 5.78 9.36
N THR A 408 5.91 5.00 8.30
CA THR A 408 4.76 4.32 7.69
C THR A 408 4.01 3.49 8.74
N LEU A 409 2.68 3.55 8.74
CA LEU A 409 1.87 2.75 9.67
C LEU A 409 2.13 1.24 9.50
N ALA A 410 2.51 0.80 8.29
CA ALA A 410 2.90 -0.58 8.02
C ALA A 410 4.07 -1.06 8.92
N SER A 411 4.98 -0.17 9.31
CA SER A 411 6.14 -0.52 10.14
C SER A 411 5.73 -1.04 11.53
N LEU A 412 4.58 -0.64 12.06
CA LEU A 412 4.08 -1.12 13.35
C LEU A 412 3.78 -2.64 13.35
N LEU A 413 3.60 -3.23 12.17
CA LEU A 413 3.36 -4.67 12.01
C LEU A 413 4.66 -5.47 11.84
N HIS A 414 5.81 -4.79 11.71
CA HIS A 414 7.08 -5.44 11.43
C HIS A 414 7.60 -6.22 12.65
N THR A 415 8.11 -7.43 12.39
CA THR A 415 8.89 -8.23 13.35
C THR A 415 10.20 -8.61 12.70
N ASP A 416 11.29 -8.33 13.40
CA ASP A 416 12.63 -8.53 12.89
C ASP A 416 13.06 -10.01 12.92
N PRO A 417 14.21 -10.37 12.32
CA PRO A 417 14.71 -11.75 12.32
C PRO A 417 15.00 -12.34 13.71
N ARG A 418 15.15 -11.51 14.75
CA ARG A 418 15.36 -11.92 16.14
C ARG A 418 14.04 -12.07 16.91
N GLY A 419 12.91 -11.83 16.25
CA GLY A 419 11.57 -11.94 16.83
C GLY A 419 11.15 -10.70 17.63
N ARG A 420 11.93 -9.61 17.60
CA ARG A 420 11.54 -8.35 18.23
C ARG A 420 10.63 -7.58 17.29
N SER A 421 9.47 -7.14 17.79
CA SER A 421 8.57 -6.30 17.00
C SER A 421 9.01 -4.85 17.02
N PHE A 422 8.79 -4.15 15.90
CA PHE A 422 9.04 -2.73 15.77
C PHE A 422 8.22 -1.92 16.78
N THR A 423 6.95 -2.26 16.95
CA THR A 423 6.10 -1.65 17.98
C THR A 423 6.66 -1.85 19.39
N ALA A 424 7.21 -3.02 19.72
CA ALA A 424 7.81 -3.24 21.05
C ALA A 424 9.12 -2.47 21.25
N GLU A 425 9.90 -2.23 20.19
CA GLU A 425 11.03 -1.31 20.22
C GLU A 425 10.57 0.12 20.56
N LEU A 426 9.57 0.65 19.85
CA LEU A 426 9.08 2.01 20.08
C LEU A 426 8.47 2.20 21.48
N VAL A 427 7.70 1.21 21.95
CA VAL A 427 7.16 1.23 23.33
C VAL A 427 8.29 1.28 24.35
N ALA A 428 9.34 0.48 24.18
CA ALA A 428 10.49 0.49 25.09
C ALA A 428 11.23 1.84 25.07
N ARG A 429 11.47 2.42 23.88
CA ARG A 429 12.12 3.73 23.72
C ARG A 429 11.32 4.87 24.36
N SER A 430 10.00 4.79 24.33
CA SER A 430 9.12 5.78 24.95
C SER A 430 9.09 5.78 26.47
N GLY A 431 9.54 4.69 27.11
CA GLY A 431 9.41 4.50 28.55
C GLY A 431 7.96 4.39 29.05
N LEU A 432 6.97 4.37 28.17
CA LEU A 432 5.56 4.21 28.53
C LEU A 432 5.19 2.74 28.72
N ALA A 433 4.22 2.49 29.60
CA ALA A 433 3.54 1.19 29.64
C ALA A 433 2.84 0.92 28.29
N PRO A 434 2.80 -0.34 27.81
CA PRO A 434 2.23 -0.66 26.49
C PRO A 434 0.81 -0.11 26.25
N ALA A 435 -0.11 -0.30 27.19
CA ALA A 435 -1.47 0.22 27.08
C ALA A 435 -1.53 1.76 27.05
N ALA A 436 -0.60 2.44 27.72
CA ALA A 436 -0.50 3.89 27.67
C ALA A 436 0.02 4.37 26.31
N TRP A 437 1.02 3.69 25.75
CA TRP A 437 1.53 3.98 24.40
C TRP A 437 0.45 3.76 23.33
N LEU A 438 -0.32 2.66 23.43
CA LEU A 438 -1.45 2.39 22.52
C LEU A 438 -2.53 3.47 22.60
N ARG A 439 -2.84 3.99 23.79
CA ARG A 439 -3.72 5.16 23.93
C ARG A 439 -3.21 6.38 23.17
N ARG A 440 -1.89 6.63 23.18
CA ARG A 440 -1.27 7.71 22.40
C ARG A 440 -1.36 7.44 20.90
N LEU A 441 -1.15 6.20 20.47
CA LEU A 441 -1.34 5.78 19.08
C LEU A 441 -2.77 6.07 18.61
N PHE A 442 -3.79 5.60 19.32
CA PHE A 442 -5.18 5.80 18.90
C PHE A 442 -5.59 7.27 18.94
N ALA A 443 -5.13 8.03 19.94
CA ALA A 443 -5.36 9.48 20.02
C ALA A 443 -4.67 10.27 18.89
N ALA A 444 -3.56 9.76 18.33
CA ALA A 444 -2.92 10.37 17.15
C ALA A 444 -3.65 10.03 15.85
N LEU A 445 -4.19 8.81 15.73
CA LEU A 445 -4.76 8.30 14.48
C LEU A 445 -6.26 8.60 14.31
N LEU A 446 -7.09 8.26 15.30
CA LEU A 446 -8.54 8.20 15.13
C LEU A 446 -9.21 9.57 15.07
N PRO A 447 -8.89 10.55 15.92
CA PRO A 447 -9.60 11.83 15.95
C PRO A 447 -9.74 12.55 14.61
N PRO A 448 -8.68 12.73 13.79
CA PRO A 448 -8.85 13.35 12.48
C PRO A 448 -9.71 12.50 11.53
N LEU A 449 -9.50 11.17 11.49
CA LEU A 449 -10.28 10.27 10.62
C LEU A 449 -11.78 10.29 10.97
N LEU A 450 -12.11 10.26 12.27
CA LEU A 450 -13.48 10.34 12.76
C LEU A 450 -14.11 11.70 12.45
N ARG A 451 -13.35 12.79 12.56
CA ARG A 451 -13.85 14.12 12.22
C ARG A 451 -14.19 14.25 10.74
N PHE A 452 -13.32 13.77 9.85
CA PHE A 452 -13.60 13.74 8.41
C PHE A 452 -14.85 12.92 8.08
N LEU A 453 -14.97 11.72 8.67
CA LEU A 453 -16.15 10.87 8.47
C LEU A 453 -17.43 11.55 8.97
N TYR A 454 -17.49 11.90 10.26
CA TYR A 454 -18.73 12.35 10.89
C TYR A 454 -19.17 13.75 10.44
N ARG A 455 -18.23 14.71 10.38
CA ARG A 455 -18.58 16.09 10.02
C ARG A 455 -18.76 16.24 8.52
N TYR A 456 -17.79 15.76 7.75
CA TYR A 456 -17.67 16.07 6.33
C TYR A 456 -18.21 14.98 5.42
N GLY A 457 -18.56 13.81 5.95
CA GLY A 457 -19.00 12.67 5.15
C GLY A 457 -17.95 12.27 4.14
N THR A 458 -16.68 12.34 4.51
CA THR A 458 -15.56 11.95 3.67
C THR A 458 -14.59 11.08 4.47
N VAL A 459 -14.00 10.10 3.81
CA VAL A 459 -13.14 9.12 4.46
C VAL A 459 -11.93 8.85 3.60
N PHE A 460 -10.78 8.68 4.25
CA PHE A 460 -9.57 8.17 3.64
C PHE A 460 -9.57 6.64 3.68
N SER A 461 -8.65 6.00 2.96
CA SER A 461 -8.29 4.60 3.19
C SER A 461 -6.99 4.52 4.01
N PRO A 462 -7.03 4.62 5.35
CA PRO A 462 -5.85 4.72 6.21
C PRO A 462 -5.16 3.36 6.45
N HIS A 463 -4.85 2.64 5.37
CA HIS A 463 -4.07 1.41 5.46
C HIS A 463 -2.58 1.68 5.66
N GLY A 464 -1.81 0.62 5.96
CA GLY A 464 -0.41 0.71 6.37
C GLY A 464 0.47 1.60 5.49
N GLU A 465 0.29 1.54 4.17
CA GLU A 465 1.05 2.37 3.22
C GLU A 465 0.64 3.86 3.20
N ASN A 466 -0.65 4.19 3.34
CA ASN A 466 -1.17 5.55 3.10
C ASN A 466 -1.24 6.41 4.37
N ALA A 467 -1.17 5.77 5.54
CA ALA A 467 -1.07 6.43 6.82
C ALA A 467 0.39 6.45 7.30
N ILE A 468 0.82 7.60 7.79
CA ILE A 468 2.14 7.82 8.37
C ILE A 468 1.92 8.32 9.80
N VAL A 469 2.57 7.69 10.76
CA VAL A 469 2.49 8.08 12.17
C VAL A 469 3.68 8.99 12.47
N ILE A 470 3.39 10.16 13.04
CA ILE A 470 4.40 11.09 13.53
C ILE A 470 4.64 10.80 15.00
N PHE A 471 5.90 10.71 15.38
CA PHE A 471 6.37 10.45 16.73
C PHE A 471 7.18 11.64 17.23
N ASP A 472 7.15 11.92 18.52
CA ASP A 472 8.07 12.85 19.15
C ASP A 472 9.49 12.26 19.30
N GLU A 473 10.40 13.03 19.89
CA GLU A 473 11.79 12.62 20.16
C GLU A 473 11.94 11.41 21.09
N HIS A 474 10.86 10.99 21.75
CA HIS A 474 10.80 9.83 22.63
C HIS A 474 10.00 8.67 22.02
N ASP A 475 9.73 8.67 20.71
CA ASP A 475 8.99 7.60 20.05
C ASP A 475 7.55 7.41 20.58
N VAL A 476 6.93 8.48 21.10
CA VAL A 476 5.50 8.52 21.42
C VAL A 476 4.72 9.01 20.20
N PRO A 477 3.66 8.31 19.74
CA PRO A 477 2.80 8.79 18.67
C PRO A 477 2.13 10.11 19.04
N VAL A 478 2.19 11.10 18.15
CA VAL A 478 1.63 12.43 18.38
C VAL A 478 0.64 12.89 17.31
N ARG A 479 0.87 12.56 16.04
CA ARG A 479 0.04 13.06 14.92
C ARG A 479 -0.09 12.04 13.79
N LEU A 480 -1.13 12.21 12.98
CA LEU A 480 -1.34 11.47 11.73
C LEU A 480 -0.94 12.31 10.53
N ALA A 481 -0.23 11.70 9.57
CA ALA A 481 -0.17 12.18 8.20
C ALA A 481 -0.85 11.19 7.24
N VAL A 482 -1.55 11.72 6.24
CA VAL A 482 -2.26 10.92 5.21
C VAL A 482 -1.88 11.41 3.82
N LYS A 483 -1.80 10.47 2.86
CA LYS A 483 -1.51 10.70 1.43
C LYS A 483 -2.49 9.92 0.53
N ASP A 484 -2.35 10.09 -0.78
CA ASP A 484 -3.14 9.42 -1.85
C ASP A 484 -4.63 9.83 -1.85
N PHE A 485 -4.93 11.11 -2.12
CA PHE A 485 -6.30 11.61 -2.01
C PHE A 485 -7.17 11.21 -3.18
N VAL A 486 -6.76 11.54 -4.40
CA VAL A 486 -7.62 11.33 -5.58
C VAL A 486 -7.93 9.86 -5.85
N ASP A 487 -7.07 8.95 -5.37
CA ASP A 487 -7.26 7.51 -5.55
C ASP A 487 -8.06 6.87 -4.40
N ASP A 488 -7.98 7.39 -3.17
CA ASP A 488 -8.50 6.71 -1.96
C ASP A 488 -9.48 7.53 -1.09
N VAL A 489 -9.70 8.80 -1.38
CA VAL A 489 -10.78 9.57 -0.72
C VAL A 489 -12.12 9.16 -1.29
N ASN A 490 -13.05 8.87 -0.39
CA ASN A 490 -14.44 8.56 -0.72
C ASN A 490 -15.36 9.54 0.01
N ILE A 491 -16.56 9.74 -0.52
CA ILE A 491 -17.56 10.65 0.03
C ILE A 491 -18.89 9.93 0.26
N ALA A 492 -19.73 10.47 1.13
CA ALA A 492 -21.10 10.03 1.30
C ALA A 492 -21.91 10.31 0.03
N ALA A 493 -22.76 9.36 -0.36
CA ALA A 493 -23.73 9.54 -1.42
C ALA A 493 -24.90 10.44 -0.98
N GLU A 494 -25.18 10.47 0.32
CA GLU A 494 -26.19 11.30 0.94
C GLU A 494 -25.81 12.79 0.86
N PRO A 495 -26.78 13.67 0.60
CA PRO A 495 -26.50 15.10 0.49
C PRO A 495 -26.19 15.67 1.89
N LEU A 496 -24.93 16.01 2.11
CA LEU A 496 -24.48 16.69 3.32
C LEU A 496 -24.12 18.15 3.00
N PRO A 497 -24.49 19.13 3.86
CA PRO A 497 -24.17 20.53 3.63
C PRO A 497 -22.69 20.79 3.36
N GLU A 498 -21.80 20.07 4.06
CA GLU A 498 -20.36 20.19 3.92
C GLU A 498 -19.85 19.80 2.52
N LEU A 499 -20.52 18.82 1.88
CA LEU A 499 -20.19 18.35 0.53
C LEU A 499 -20.63 19.32 -0.58
N ALA A 500 -21.39 20.38 -0.26
CA ALA A 500 -21.77 21.41 -1.23
C ALA A 500 -20.55 22.23 -1.74
N SER A 501 -19.46 22.25 -0.96
CA SER A 501 -18.21 22.91 -1.31
C SER A 501 -17.30 22.10 -2.25
N LEU A 502 -17.61 20.83 -2.48
CA LEU A 502 -16.83 19.93 -3.34
C LEU A 502 -16.93 20.37 -4.81
N PRO A 503 -15.80 20.71 -5.48
CA PRO A 503 -15.80 21.10 -6.89
C PRO A 503 -16.34 20.01 -7.81
N ASP A 504 -16.97 20.39 -8.92
CA ASP A 504 -17.59 19.44 -9.87
C ASP A 504 -16.59 18.43 -10.45
N GLU A 505 -15.38 18.88 -10.77
CA GLU A 505 -14.32 18.00 -11.27
C GLU A 505 -13.86 16.95 -10.23
N ALA A 506 -13.85 17.32 -8.94
CA ALA A 506 -13.56 16.38 -7.87
C ALA A 506 -14.75 15.43 -7.65
N ARG A 507 -15.98 15.94 -7.66
CA ARG A 507 -17.21 15.14 -7.55
C ARG A 507 -17.33 14.09 -8.66
N ALA A 508 -16.86 14.41 -9.88
CA ALA A 508 -16.92 13.50 -11.02
C ALA A 508 -16.02 12.25 -10.86
N VAL A 509 -14.95 12.34 -10.06
CA VAL A 509 -13.94 11.27 -9.95
C VAL A 509 -13.93 10.55 -8.61
N LEU A 510 -14.34 11.22 -7.54
CA LEU A 510 -14.40 10.62 -6.20
C LEU A 510 -15.56 9.63 -6.13
N LEU A 511 -15.31 8.50 -5.49
CA LEU A 511 -16.33 7.48 -5.30
C LEU A 511 -17.28 7.91 -4.17
N ALA A 512 -18.57 7.97 -4.51
CA ALA A 512 -19.65 8.19 -3.56
C ALA A 512 -20.22 6.85 -3.11
N GLU A 513 -20.24 6.60 -1.81
CA GLU A 513 -20.76 5.38 -1.21
C GLU A 513 -21.90 5.70 -0.23
N PRO A 514 -22.89 4.80 -0.07
CA PRO A 514 -23.93 4.95 0.94
C PRO A 514 -23.35 5.14 2.35
N ALA A 515 -24.03 5.91 3.19
CA ALA A 515 -23.56 6.27 4.52
C ALA A 515 -23.33 5.05 5.43
N ASP A 516 -24.16 4.03 5.32
CA ASP A 516 -24.00 2.78 6.08
C ASP A 516 -22.74 1.99 5.67
N PHE A 517 -22.22 2.21 4.47
CA PHE A 517 -21.00 1.59 3.96
C PHE A 517 -19.76 2.45 4.15
N LEU A 518 -19.87 3.78 4.26
CA LEU A 518 -18.71 4.68 4.39
C LEU A 518 -17.80 4.36 5.61
N PRO A 519 -18.32 3.96 6.80
CA PRO A 519 -17.51 3.46 7.91
C PRO A 519 -16.63 2.26 7.56
N GLN A 520 -16.99 1.48 6.53
CA GLN A 520 -16.24 0.32 6.07
C GLN A 520 -14.80 0.68 5.67
N PHE A 521 -14.51 1.91 5.23
CA PHE A 521 -13.14 2.30 4.88
C PHE A 521 -12.22 2.40 6.10
N ILE A 522 -12.74 2.81 7.27
CA ILE A 522 -12.00 2.75 8.54
C ILE A 522 -11.94 1.32 9.04
N HIS A 523 -13.07 0.58 9.02
CA HIS A 523 -13.08 -0.82 9.44
C HIS A 523 -12.12 -1.68 8.62
N SER A 524 -12.19 -1.65 7.29
CA SER A 524 -11.34 -2.47 6.44
C SER A 524 -9.92 -1.93 6.31
N GLY A 525 -9.75 -0.63 6.11
CA GLY A 525 -8.43 -0.02 5.89
C GLY A 525 -7.56 -0.06 7.15
N LEU A 526 -8.11 0.34 8.30
CA LEU A 526 -7.37 0.44 9.56
C LEU A 526 -7.63 -0.76 10.48
N PHE A 527 -8.88 -1.07 10.81
CA PHE A 527 -9.14 -2.05 11.86
C PHE A 527 -8.82 -3.48 11.43
N VAL A 528 -9.33 -3.94 10.30
CA VAL A 528 -9.07 -5.27 9.73
C VAL A 528 -7.71 -5.31 9.04
N GLY A 529 -7.35 -4.26 8.30
CA GLY A 529 -6.13 -4.19 7.50
C GLY A 529 -4.85 -3.95 8.30
N VAL A 530 -4.94 -3.37 9.51
CA VAL A 530 -3.77 -3.06 10.35
C VAL A 530 -3.97 -3.54 11.77
N PHE A 531 -4.98 -3.06 12.49
CA PHE A 531 -5.12 -3.31 13.93
C PHE A 531 -5.36 -4.78 14.28
N ARG A 532 -6.01 -5.55 13.41
CA ARG A 532 -6.13 -7.01 13.55
C ARG A 532 -4.78 -7.70 13.73
N TYR A 533 -3.76 -7.26 12.99
CA TYR A 533 -2.40 -7.78 13.10
C TYR A 533 -1.64 -7.15 14.26
N LEU A 534 -1.84 -5.85 14.49
CA LEU A 534 -1.20 -5.13 15.59
C LEU A 534 -1.66 -5.65 16.95
N ALA A 535 -2.95 -5.95 17.12
CA ALA A 535 -3.52 -6.46 18.37
C ALA A 535 -2.92 -7.83 18.73
N ALA A 536 -2.82 -8.75 17.76
CA ALA A 536 -2.15 -10.03 17.95
C ALA A 536 -0.67 -9.86 18.35
N LEU A 537 0.04 -8.93 17.70
CA LEU A 537 1.43 -8.61 18.01
C LEU A 537 1.58 -8.00 19.42
N CYS A 538 0.69 -7.08 19.81
CA CYS A 538 0.67 -6.47 21.14
C CYS A 538 0.38 -7.49 22.24
N GLU A 539 -0.50 -8.46 22.00
CA GLU A 539 -0.71 -9.54 22.96
C GLU A 539 0.55 -10.41 23.09
N ASP A 540 1.08 -10.88 21.97
CA ASP A 540 2.21 -11.83 21.97
C ASP A 540 3.54 -11.20 22.43
N ARG A 541 3.74 -9.89 22.23
CA ARG A 541 5.02 -9.19 22.48
C ARG A 541 4.99 -8.15 23.59
N LEU A 542 3.81 -7.62 23.92
CA LEU A 542 3.65 -6.57 24.93
C LEU A 542 2.73 -6.97 26.08
N GLY A 543 2.11 -8.14 26.03
CA GLY A 543 1.20 -8.64 27.06
C GLY A 543 -0.08 -7.83 27.20
N VAL A 544 -0.50 -7.09 26.16
CA VAL A 544 -1.78 -6.38 26.12
C VAL A 544 -2.83 -7.31 25.53
N PRO A 545 -3.81 -7.80 26.30
CA PRO A 545 -4.85 -8.69 25.79
C PRO A 545 -5.60 -8.07 24.61
N GLU A 546 -6.00 -8.90 23.64
CA GLU A 546 -6.73 -8.40 22.46
C GLU A 546 -8.01 -7.63 22.84
N SER A 547 -8.72 -8.06 23.89
CA SER A 547 -9.90 -7.36 24.42
C SER A 547 -9.58 -5.95 24.97
N GLU A 548 -8.45 -5.78 25.64
CA GLU A 548 -7.99 -4.46 26.11
C GLU A 548 -7.62 -3.57 24.92
N PHE A 549 -6.93 -4.12 23.91
CA PHE A 549 -6.60 -3.36 22.70
C PHE A 549 -7.86 -2.77 22.05
N TRP A 550 -8.90 -3.57 21.84
CA TRP A 550 -10.14 -3.10 21.22
C TRP A 550 -10.96 -2.18 22.12
N SER A 551 -10.94 -2.37 23.45
CA SER A 551 -11.60 -1.44 24.37
C SER A 551 -10.94 -0.05 24.34
N LEU A 552 -9.62 0.03 24.16
CA LEU A 552 -8.90 1.29 23.98
C LEU A 552 -9.27 2.00 22.66
N VAL A 553 -9.39 1.26 21.55
CA VAL A 553 -9.88 1.80 20.27
C VAL A 553 -11.30 2.34 20.44
N ARG A 554 -12.18 1.54 21.06
CA ARG A 554 -13.56 1.90 21.35
C ARG A 554 -13.66 3.15 22.22
N ALA A 555 -12.86 3.23 23.27
CA ALA A 555 -12.84 4.37 24.20
C ALA A 555 -12.45 5.66 23.47
N GLU A 556 -11.52 5.60 22.53
CA GLU A 556 -11.12 6.77 21.74
C GLU A 556 -12.24 7.25 20.80
N ILE A 557 -12.99 6.33 20.17
CA ILE A 557 -14.17 6.68 19.37
C ILE A 557 -15.24 7.36 20.25
N LEU A 558 -15.54 6.79 21.42
CA LEU A 558 -16.50 7.40 22.36
C LEU A 558 -16.03 8.76 22.89
N ARG A 559 -14.73 8.91 23.15
CA ARG A 559 -14.13 10.18 23.57
C ARG A 559 -14.34 11.26 22.51
N HIS A 560 -14.18 10.90 21.23
CA HIS A 560 -14.49 11.80 20.12
C HIS A 560 -15.99 12.14 20.07
N GLN A 561 -16.87 11.16 20.21
CA GLN A 561 -18.33 11.39 20.19
C GLN A 561 -18.81 12.28 21.35
N ALA A 562 -18.31 12.05 22.56
CA ALA A 562 -18.64 12.84 23.74
C ALA A 562 -18.16 14.30 23.63
N ARG A 563 -17.12 14.53 22.83
CA ARG A 563 -16.54 15.85 22.62
C ARG A 563 -17.34 16.73 21.65
N PHE A 564 -18.03 16.14 20.67
CA PHE A 564 -18.83 16.86 19.68
C PHE A 564 -20.30 16.40 19.69
N PRO A 565 -21.03 16.57 20.81
CA PRO A 565 -22.40 16.06 20.97
C PRO A 565 -23.37 16.60 19.92
N GLU A 566 -23.08 17.73 19.28
CA GLU A 566 -23.85 18.29 18.17
C GLU A 566 -23.84 17.43 16.89
N LEU A 567 -22.92 16.47 16.77
CA LEU A 567 -22.84 15.54 15.63
C LEU A 567 -23.56 14.21 15.90
N LYS A 568 -24.42 14.12 16.92
CA LYS A 568 -25.13 12.89 17.29
C LYS A 568 -25.77 12.17 16.10
N ASP A 569 -26.54 12.89 15.28
CA ASP A 569 -27.22 12.31 14.12
C ASP A 569 -26.22 11.75 13.08
N ARG A 570 -25.00 12.32 13.02
CA ARG A 570 -23.91 11.80 12.16
C ARG A 570 -23.30 10.53 12.73
N TYR A 571 -23.27 10.35 14.04
CA TYR A 571 -22.80 9.11 14.67
C TYR A 571 -23.74 7.95 14.39
N GLU A 572 -25.05 8.22 14.39
CA GLU A 572 -26.08 7.25 14.02
C GLU A 572 -26.04 6.95 12.51
N LEU A 573 -25.78 7.96 11.68
CA LEU A 573 -25.66 7.80 10.22
C LEU A 573 -24.42 6.99 9.80
N PHE A 574 -23.29 7.18 10.48
CA PHE A 574 -22.00 6.55 10.18
C PHE A 574 -21.57 5.60 11.31
N ASP A 575 -22.41 4.60 11.63
CA ASP A 575 -22.18 3.73 12.79
C ASP A 575 -20.92 2.85 12.65
N LEU A 576 -19.92 3.10 13.51
CA LEU A 576 -18.67 2.31 13.63
C LEU A 576 -18.76 1.22 14.72
N LEU A 577 -19.80 1.25 15.55
CA LEU A 577 -19.92 0.45 16.76
C LEU A 577 -21.00 -0.63 16.65
N GLY A 578 -21.61 -0.80 15.47
CA GLY A 578 -22.59 -1.85 15.20
C GLY A 578 -22.06 -3.27 15.46
N GLU A 579 -22.96 -4.23 15.68
CA GLU A 579 -22.64 -5.60 16.11
C GLU A 579 -21.77 -6.38 15.12
N ARG A 580 -22.05 -6.21 13.83
CA ARG A 580 -21.39 -6.94 12.74
C ARG A 580 -21.08 -5.98 11.61
N ILE A 581 -19.97 -6.24 10.93
CA ILE A 581 -19.59 -5.51 9.72
C ILE A 581 -19.58 -6.46 8.52
N VAL A 582 -19.81 -5.91 7.34
CA VAL A 582 -19.63 -6.65 6.09
C VAL A 582 -18.16 -7.02 5.96
N ARG A 583 -17.90 -8.27 5.57
CA ARG A 583 -16.54 -8.72 5.28
C ARG A 583 -16.21 -8.38 3.83
N LEU A 584 -15.30 -7.42 3.64
CA LEU A 584 -14.62 -7.28 2.35
C LEU A 584 -13.67 -8.46 2.17
N CYS A 585 -13.42 -8.88 0.94
CA CYS A 585 -12.61 -10.06 0.62
C CYS A 585 -11.68 -9.75 -0.54
N LEU A 586 -10.43 -9.42 -0.24
CA LEU A 586 -9.45 -8.99 -1.24
C LEU A 586 -8.85 -10.18 -2.00
N ASN A 587 -8.68 -11.33 -1.35
CA ASN A 587 -8.17 -12.51 -2.03
C ASN A 587 -9.24 -13.12 -2.95
N ARG A 588 -10.53 -13.10 -2.57
CA ARG A 588 -11.64 -13.56 -3.42
C ARG A 588 -11.75 -12.81 -4.74
N ASN A 589 -11.47 -11.50 -4.78
CA ASN A 589 -11.38 -10.75 -6.04
C ASN A 589 -10.42 -11.42 -7.02
N ARG A 590 -9.21 -11.71 -6.55
CA ARG A 590 -8.16 -12.30 -7.36
C ARG A 590 -8.48 -13.75 -7.73
N LEU A 591 -9.06 -14.53 -6.82
CA LEU A 591 -9.30 -15.96 -7.03
C LEU A 591 -10.54 -16.25 -7.89
N TYR A 592 -11.59 -15.44 -7.79
CA TYR A 592 -12.92 -15.75 -8.35
C TYR A 592 -13.45 -14.68 -9.30
N GLU A 593 -13.52 -13.44 -8.83
CA GLU A 593 -14.30 -12.40 -9.51
C GLU A 593 -13.55 -11.84 -10.73
N ASP A 594 -12.35 -11.34 -10.51
CA ASP A 594 -11.56 -10.63 -11.52
C ASP A 594 -10.55 -11.55 -12.21
N GLY A 595 -9.94 -12.47 -11.45
CA GLY A 595 -8.86 -13.31 -11.97
C GLY A 595 -7.73 -12.45 -12.54
N TYR A 596 -7.46 -12.66 -13.83
CA TYR A 596 -6.46 -11.96 -14.63
C TYR A 596 -7.05 -11.38 -15.92
N ARG A 597 -8.36 -11.13 -15.93
CA ARG A 597 -9.09 -10.65 -17.10
C ARG A 597 -9.02 -9.13 -17.20
N ASP A 598 -8.96 -8.62 -18.42
CA ASP A 598 -9.12 -7.20 -18.71
C ASP A 598 -10.54 -6.73 -18.40
N ARG A 599 -10.67 -5.49 -17.89
CA ARG A 599 -11.95 -4.89 -17.48
C ARG A 599 -12.04 -3.45 -17.96
N PRO A 600 -13.24 -2.93 -18.30
CA PRO A 600 -13.42 -1.53 -18.68
C PRO A 600 -13.30 -0.54 -17.51
N ALA A 601 -13.38 -1.03 -16.26
CA ALA A 601 -13.26 -0.25 -15.04
C ALA A 601 -12.38 -0.98 -14.01
N ARG A 602 -11.81 -0.23 -13.06
CA ARG A 602 -11.03 -0.79 -11.95
C ARG A 602 -11.91 -1.71 -11.09
N PRO A 603 -11.37 -2.85 -10.60
CA PRO A 603 -12.10 -3.78 -9.75
C PRO A 603 -12.44 -3.15 -8.39
N ARG A 604 -13.54 -3.62 -7.79
CA ARG A 604 -13.99 -3.25 -6.45
C ARG A 604 -13.89 -4.45 -5.52
N ALA A 605 -13.59 -4.23 -4.24
CA ALA A 605 -13.52 -5.31 -3.27
C ALA A 605 -14.85 -6.11 -3.19
N VAL A 606 -14.75 -7.43 -3.25
CA VAL A 606 -15.87 -8.37 -3.11
C VAL A 606 -16.35 -8.36 -1.67
N ARG A 607 -17.66 -8.48 -1.48
CA ARG A 607 -18.31 -8.60 -0.17
C ARG A 607 -18.75 -10.05 0.02
N HIS A 608 -18.42 -10.68 1.14
CA HIS A 608 -18.84 -12.06 1.41
C HIS A 608 -19.08 -12.31 2.90
N GLY A 609 -20.35 -12.41 3.29
CA GLY A 609 -20.72 -12.62 4.69
C GLY A 609 -20.42 -11.42 5.59
N THR A 610 -20.39 -11.66 6.90
CA THR A 610 -20.15 -10.65 7.93
C THR A 610 -19.20 -11.18 9.00
N VAL A 611 -18.57 -10.30 9.76
CA VAL A 611 -17.74 -10.64 10.93
C VAL A 611 -18.23 -9.88 12.17
N PRO A 612 -18.08 -10.44 13.38
CA PRO A 612 -18.36 -9.71 14.61
C PRO A 612 -17.43 -8.51 14.74
N ASN A 613 -17.99 -7.38 15.16
CA ASN A 613 -17.23 -6.18 15.45
C ASN A 613 -16.74 -6.22 16.91
N PRO A 614 -15.41 -6.27 17.18
CA PRO A 614 -14.89 -6.25 18.55
C PRO A 614 -15.19 -4.94 19.28
N LEU A 615 -15.63 -3.89 18.57
CA LEU A 615 -16.03 -2.61 19.15
C LEU A 615 -17.47 -2.57 19.68
N TYR A 616 -18.30 -3.58 19.40
CA TYR A 616 -19.72 -3.58 19.77
C TYR A 616 -19.95 -3.66 21.29
N ARG A 617 -19.16 -4.50 21.98
CA ARG A 617 -19.24 -4.67 23.43
C ARG A 617 -18.09 -3.92 24.13
N PRO A 618 -18.29 -3.44 25.37
CA PRO A 618 -17.28 -2.71 26.14
C PRO A 618 -15.99 -3.51 26.39
#